data_AF-A0A2G9TIQ4-F1
#
_entry.id   AF-A0A2G9TIQ4-F1
#
_cell.length_a   1.000
_cell.length_b   1.000
_cell.length_c   1.000
_cell.angle_alpha   90.00
_cell.angle_beta   90.00
_cell.angle_gamma   90.00
#
_symmetry.space_group_name_H-M   'P 1'
#
loop_
_entity.id
_entity.type
_entity.pdbx_description
1 polymer ?
#
loop_
_entity_poly.entity_id
_entity_poly.type
_entity_poly.pdbx_seq_one_letter_code
_entity_poly.pdbx_strand_id
1 'polypeptide(L)'
;WYAMPSDMAKQRLVDPTSPIPSPTMAGGLFSIERHYFEELGTYDHGMDIWGGENLEISFRIWQCGGRVEILPCSHVGHIFRHASPHDIPGNSSGKVLDGNMVRVAEVWMDEWKFLFYKLAPQTGKLRSVVDLSERLELRRRLGCKSFRWYLENVFTDHHMPMEGDFFGRIHFPADTSNTTCVAWTFAMSGIKKVTQTRCTDKTDKTQISLDFNTLCMVNRPGEPGTKKHQLKMAPCTLGFDHWQFWIYTKDGHLKSDEHMCLSATQVVHTNGEWAVQLK
;
A
#
# COMPACT_ATOMS: atom_id res chain seq x y z
N TRP A 1 1.18 -2.67 11.01
CA TRP A 1 2.24 -1.65 11.13
C TRP A 1 3.33 -1.99 10.14
N TYR A 2 3.72 -1.04 9.29
CA TYR A 2 4.89 -1.22 8.42
C TYR A 2 6.18 -0.98 9.21
N ALA A 3 7.25 -1.66 8.80
CA ALA A 3 8.57 -1.40 9.36
C ALA A 3 9.04 0.01 8.96
N MET A 4 9.83 0.63 9.83
CA MET A 4 10.45 1.91 9.54
C MET A 4 11.39 1.78 8.32
N PRO A 5 11.37 2.74 7.39
CA PRO A 5 12.33 2.82 6.28
C PRO A 5 13.78 2.72 6.76
N SER A 6 14.64 2.08 5.96
CA SER A 6 16.02 1.80 6.38
C SER A 6 16.83 3.08 6.65
N ASP A 7 16.57 4.16 5.92
CA ASP A 7 17.26 5.44 6.11
C ASP A 7 16.80 6.17 7.37
N MET A 8 15.51 6.11 7.69
CA MET A 8 14.99 6.59 8.98
C MET A 8 15.58 5.78 10.14
N ALA A 9 15.70 4.46 9.99
CA ALA A 9 16.31 3.60 11.01
C ALA A 9 17.79 3.95 11.25
N LYS A 10 18.55 4.29 10.19
CA LYS A 10 19.94 4.78 10.32
C LYS A 10 20.00 6.12 11.05
N GLN A 11 19.12 7.08 10.70
CA GLN A 11 19.07 8.38 11.38
C GLN A 11 18.79 8.23 12.89
N ARG A 12 17.91 7.30 13.25
CA ARG A 12 17.61 6.97 14.66
C ARG A 12 18.81 6.42 15.43
N LEU A 13 19.82 5.84 14.77
CA LEU A 13 21.06 5.43 15.44
C LEU A 13 21.88 6.63 15.95
N VAL A 14 21.69 7.81 15.35
CA VAL A 14 22.36 9.04 15.79
C VAL A 14 21.68 9.60 17.04
N ASP A 15 20.35 9.70 17.01
CA ASP A 15 19.54 10.07 18.17
C ASP A 15 18.26 9.21 18.25
N PRO A 16 18.18 8.26 19.21
CA PRO A 16 17.03 7.38 19.35
C PRO A 16 15.79 8.07 19.95
N THR A 17 15.94 9.30 20.46
CA THR A 17 14.86 10.07 21.11
C THR A 17 14.16 11.03 20.16
N SER A 18 14.75 11.32 19.00
CA SER A 18 14.19 12.20 17.98
C SER A 18 12.78 11.77 17.53
N PRO A 19 11.86 12.72 17.29
CA PRO A 19 10.55 12.44 16.73
C PRO A 19 10.63 11.68 15.40
N ILE A 20 9.72 10.74 15.21
CA ILE A 20 9.64 9.92 13.99
C ILE A 20 8.43 10.40 13.17
N PRO A 21 8.63 11.00 11.98
CA PRO A 21 7.54 11.27 11.04
C PRO A 21 6.76 9.99 10.73
N SER A 22 5.44 10.05 10.84
CA SER A 22 4.57 8.93 10.49
C SER A 22 3.56 9.36 9.43
N PRO A 23 3.45 8.65 8.29
CA PRO A 23 2.46 8.98 7.27
C PRO A 23 1.03 8.97 7.81
N THR A 24 0.75 8.06 8.74
CA THR A 24 -0.55 7.95 9.42
C THR A 24 -0.36 7.70 10.91
N MET A 25 -1.36 8.07 11.71
CA MET A 25 -1.45 7.67 13.11
C MET A 25 -2.45 6.53 13.32
N ALA A 26 -2.31 5.85 14.45
CA ALA A 26 -3.30 4.86 14.91
C ALA A 26 -4.65 5.50 15.26
N GLY A 27 -4.66 6.77 15.68
CA GLY A 27 -5.86 7.56 15.98
C GLY A 27 -6.24 7.59 17.46
N GLY A 28 -6.21 6.46 18.16
CA GLY A 28 -6.71 6.40 19.55
C GLY A 28 -5.88 7.14 20.60
N LEU A 29 -4.60 7.43 20.31
CA LEU A 29 -3.69 8.09 21.25
C LEU A 29 -2.82 9.11 20.50
N PHE A 30 -3.05 10.39 20.74
CA PHE A 30 -2.24 11.49 20.23
C PHE A 30 -2.45 12.73 21.10
N SER A 31 -1.62 13.75 20.88
CA SER A 31 -1.81 15.08 21.47
C SER A 31 -1.73 16.11 20.36
N ILE A 32 -2.62 17.10 20.42
CA ILE A 32 -2.71 18.16 19.43
C ILE A 32 -3.06 19.46 20.16
N GLU A 33 -2.53 20.58 19.69
CA GLU A 33 -2.92 21.90 20.20
C GLU A 33 -4.39 22.16 19.83
N ARG A 34 -5.16 22.71 20.78
CA ARG A 34 -6.61 22.80 20.66
C ARG A 34 -7.03 23.75 19.53
N HIS A 35 -6.44 24.93 19.45
CA HIS A 35 -6.76 25.90 18.42
C HIS A 35 -6.43 25.35 17.03
N TYR A 36 -5.29 24.67 16.88
CA TYR A 36 -4.89 23.99 15.64
C TYR A 36 -5.87 22.86 15.27
N PHE A 37 -6.36 22.09 16.24
CA PHE A 37 -7.38 21.07 15.98
C PHE A 37 -8.71 21.68 15.51
N GLU A 38 -9.12 22.80 16.11
CA GLU A 38 -10.31 23.55 15.71
C GLU A 38 -10.14 24.19 14.31
N GLU A 39 -8.98 24.78 14.01
CA GLU A 39 -8.63 25.37 12.71
C GLU A 39 -8.64 24.34 11.58
N LEU A 40 -8.10 23.14 11.85
CA LEU A 40 -8.16 22.00 10.95
C LEU A 40 -9.59 21.43 10.77
N GLY A 41 -10.61 21.97 11.44
CA GLY A 41 -12.00 21.54 11.29
C GLY A 41 -12.35 20.29 12.11
N THR A 42 -11.63 20.03 13.20
CA THR A 42 -11.83 18.92 14.15
C THR A 42 -11.91 17.55 13.44
N TYR A 43 -12.81 16.67 13.85
CA TYR A 43 -13.13 15.46 13.07
C TYR A 43 -14.25 15.73 12.07
N ASP A 44 -14.35 14.87 11.07
CA ASP A 44 -15.49 14.85 10.17
C ASP A 44 -16.74 14.32 10.88
N HIS A 45 -17.68 15.21 11.22
CA HIS A 45 -18.93 14.86 11.90
C HIS A 45 -19.85 13.93 11.10
N GLY A 46 -19.60 13.75 9.80
CA GLY A 46 -20.32 12.78 8.98
C GLY A 46 -19.76 11.36 9.06
N MET A 47 -18.67 11.13 9.81
CA MET A 47 -18.20 9.79 10.12
C MET A 47 -18.98 9.16 11.27
N ASP A 48 -19.28 7.87 11.14
CA ASP A 48 -20.12 7.16 12.10
C ASP A 48 -19.36 6.02 12.79
N ILE A 49 -19.65 5.84 14.08
CA ILE A 49 -19.13 4.83 15.03
C ILE A 49 -17.59 4.69 15.06
N TRP A 50 -17.00 4.07 14.04
CA TRP A 50 -15.58 3.70 14.06
C TRP A 50 -15.01 3.45 12.66
N GLY A 51 -13.76 3.90 12.46
CA GLY A 51 -12.90 3.51 11.37
C GLY A 51 -12.77 4.59 10.30
N GLY A 52 -11.53 4.85 9.87
CA GLY A 52 -11.20 5.81 8.82
C GLY A 52 -10.86 7.21 9.34
N GLU A 53 -11.31 7.58 10.53
CA GLU A 53 -11.07 8.89 11.15
C GLU A 53 -9.58 9.16 11.35
N ASN A 54 -8.81 8.11 11.68
CA ASN A 54 -7.37 8.18 11.86
C ASN A 54 -6.63 8.45 10.54
N LEU A 55 -7.10 7.89 9.42
CA LEU A 55 -6.56 8.15 8.09
C LEU A 55 -6.94 9.56 7.61
N GLU A 56 -8.20 9.94 7.78
CA GLU A 56 -8.74 11.25 7.38
C GLU A 56 -7.93 12.39 7.95
N ILE A 57 -7.80 12.40 9.28
CA ILE A 57 -7.08 13.47 9.97
C ILE A 57 -5.56 13.40 9.69
N SER A 58 -4.98 12.20 9.50
CA SER A 58 -3.56 12.09 9.13
C SER A 58 -3.30 12.74 7.78
N PHE A 59 -4.13 12.43 6.79
CA PHE A 59 -4.05 13.03 5.46
C PHE A 59 -4.29 14.53 5.50
N ARG A 60 -5.28 14.98 6.28
CA ARG A 60 -5.55 16.41 6.48
C ARG A 60 -4.35 17.13 7.08
N ILE A 61 -3.82 16.64 8.21
CA ILE A 61 -2.68 17.28 8.89
C ILE A 61 -1.52 17.44 7.91
N TRP A 62 -1.10 16.36 7.23
CA TRP A 62 0.02 16.41 6.31
C TRP A 62 -0.23 17.31 5.09
N GLN A 63 -1.38 17.15 4.42
CA GLN A 63 -1.69 17.92 3.21
C GLN A 63 -1.92 19.39 3.52
N CYS A 64 -2.39 19.75 4.71
CA CYS A 64 -2.69 21.13 5.09
C CYS A 64 -1.57 21.79 5.92
N GLY A 65 -0.34 21.27 5.87
CA GLY A 65 0.87 21.94 6.36
C GLY A 65 1.35 21.55 7.76
N GLY A 66 0.71 20.57 8.39
CA GLY A 66 1.15 20.00 9.66
C GLY A 66 2.06 18.79 9.53
N ARG A 67 2.30 18.14 10.67
CA ARG A 67 3.11 16.91 10.78
C ARG A 67 2.47 15.93 11.76
N VAL A 68 2.58 14.64 11.45
CA VAL A 68 2.19 13.56 12.35
C VAL A 68 3.47 12.85 12.78
N GLU A 69 3.67 12.72 14.10
CA GLU A 69 4.92 12.20 14.65
C GLU A 69 4.67 11.19 15.76
N ILE A 70 5.52 10.17 15.83
CA ILE A 70 5.63 9.24 16.95
C ILE A 70 6.80 9.70 17.80
N LEU A 71 6.55 9.96 19.08
CA LEU A 71 7.58 10.40 20.05
C LEU A 71 8.11 9.19 20.83
N PRO A 72 9.37 8.75 20.60
CA PRO A 72 9.91 7.55 21.24
C PRO A 72 9.99 7.62 22.76
N CYS A 73 9.99 8.81 23.36
CA CYS A 73 10.04 8.98 24.81
C CYS A 73 8.65 8.86 25.48
N SER A 74 7.56 9.04 24.73
CA SER A 74 6.19 8.98 25.25
C SER A 74 5.63 7.58 25.07
N HIS A 75 5.43 6.86 26.17
CA HIS A 75 4.94 5.48 26.15
C HIS A 75 3.57 5.38 26.80
N VAL A 76 2.61 4.86 26.06
CA VAL A 76 1.27 4.52 26.58
C VAL A 76 0.91 3.12 26.13
N GLY A 77 0.58 2.26 27.10
CA GLY A 77 0.14 0.89 26.81
C GLY A 77 -1.27 0.85 26.23
N HIS A 78 -1.46 0.10 25.15
CA HIS A 78 -2.78 -0.18 24.57
C HIS A 78 -3.00 -1.69 24.47
N ILE A 79 -4.14 -2.17 24.98
CA ILE A 79 -4.51 -3.59 24.89
C ILE A 79 -5.17 -3.82 23.53
N PHE A 80 -4.41 -4.37 22.59
CA PHE A 80 -4.95 -4.75 21.28
C PHE A 80 -5.96 -5.90 21.43
N ARG A 81 -7.08 -5.77 20.72
CA ARG A 81 -8.16 -6.76 20.70
C ARG A 81 -8.21 -7.43 19.33
N HIS A 82 -8.61 -8.69 19.29
CA HIS A 82 -8.79 -9.43 18.03
C HIS A 82 -10.08 -9.07 17.28
N ALA A 83 -11.06 -8.49 17.98
CA ALA A 83 -12.34 -8.07 17.41
C ALA A 83 -12.75 -6.70 17.96
N SER A 84 -13.50 -5.94 17.16
CA SER A 84 -14.09 -4.67 17.58
C SER A 84 -15.06 -4.91 18.74
N PRO A 85 -14.98 -4.12 19.84
CA PRO A 85 -15.90 -4.23 20.96
C PRO A 85 -17.22 -3.49 20.72
N HIS A 86 -17.38 -2.79 19.59
CA HIS A 86 -18.56 -1.97 19.31
C HIS A 86 -19.70 -2.82 18.71
N ASP A 87 -20.85 -2.82 19.37
CA ASP A 87 -22.10 -3.35 18.82
C ASP A 87 -22.59 -2.41 17.72
N ILE A 88 -22.38 -2.79 16.47
CA ILE A 88 -22.87 -2.03 15.32
C ILE A 88 -24.30 -2.50 15.01
N PRO A 89 -25.33 -1.64 15.16
CA PRO A 89 -26.72 -2.05 14.97
C PRO A 89 -26.95 -2.72 13.61
N GLY A 90 -27.66 -3.84 13.61
CA GLY A 90 -28.08 -4.53 12.39
C GLY A 90 -26.97 -5.23 11.60
N ASN A 91 -25.82 -5.55 12.22
CA ASN A 91 -24.71 -6.26 11.57
C ASN A 91 -24.14 -5.51 10.35
N SER A 92 -24.23 -4.17 10.38
CA SER A 92 -23.92 -3.27 9.26
C SER A 92 -22.50 -2.67 9.33
N SER A 93 -21.61 -3.28 10.10
CA SER A 93 -20.24 -2.80 10.37
C SER A 93 -19.44 -2.51 9.11
N GLY A 94 -19.55 -3.36 8.09
CA GLY A 94 -18.93 -3.14 6.79
C GLY A 94 -19.44 -1.88 6.10
N LYS A 95 -20.74 -1.60 6.17
CA LYS A 95 -21.36 -0.42 5.52
C LYS A 95 -20.97 0.89 6.21
N VAL A 96 -20.86 0.88 7.53
CA VAL A 96 -20.40 2.05 8.32
C VAL A 96 -18.95 2.37 7.94
N LEU A 97 -18.07 1.37 8.00
CA LEU A 97 -16.67 1.52 7.61
C LEU A 97 -16.52 1.97 6.16
N ASP A 98 -17.27 1.34 5.24
CA ASP A 98 -17.30 1.71 3.83
C ASP A 98 -17.72 3.17 3.64
N GLY A 99 -18.74 3.64 4.37
CA GLY A 99 -19.17 5.04 4.36
C GLY A 99 -18.06 5.98 4.79
N ASN A 100 -17.41 5.71 5.92
CA ASN A 100 -16.31 6.54 6.42
C ASN A 100 -15.12 6.55 5.45
N MET A 101 -14.78 5.40 4.85
CA MET A 101 -13.68 5.31 3.89
C MET A 101 -13.98 6.03 2.57
N VAL A 102 -15.25 6.10 2.13
CA VAL A 102 -15.65 6.98 1.02
C VAL A 102 -15.35 8.44 1.35
N ARG A 103 -15.64 8.89 2.58
CA ARG A 103 -15.34 10.26 3.02
C ARG A 103 -13.84 10.55 2.96
N VAL A 104 -13.01 9.63 3.44
CA VAL A 104 -11.54 9.72 3.34
C VAL A 104 -11.11 9.82 1.88
N ALA A 105 -11.53 8.86 1.05
CA ALA A 105 -11.03 8.71 -0.31
C ALA A 105 -11.46 9.86 -1.23
N GLU A 106 -12.72 10.29 -1.16
CA GLU A 106 -13.24 11.37 -2.00
C GLU A 106 -12.64 12.73 -1.65
N VAL A 107 -12.38 13.00 -0.37
CA VAL A 107 -11.88 14.30 0.08
C VAL A 107 -10.37 14.40 -0.05
N TRP A 108 -9.62 13.32 0.23
CA TRP A 108 -8.17 13.44 0.47
C TRP A 108 -7.27 12.65 -0.48
N MET A 109 -7.80 11.73 -1.31
CA MET A 109 -6.99 10.84 -2.15
C MET A 109 -6.93 11.21 -3.64
N ASP A 110 -7.57 12.32 -4.05
CA ASP A 110 -7.58 12.81 -5.43
C ASP A 110 -7.86 11.71 -6.46
N GLU A 111 -7.00 11.52 -7.47
CA GLU A 111 -7.13 10.46 -8.46
C GLU A 111 -6.94 9.06 -7.85
N TRP A 112 -6.06 8.89 -6.85
CA TRP A 112 -5.73 7.59 -6.24
C TRP A 112 -6.91 6.90 -5.56
N LYS A 113 -8.02 7.59 -5.30
CA LYS A 113 -9.27 6.94 -4.86
C LYS A 113 -9.75 5.86 -5.84
N PHE A 114 -9.32 5.90 -7.12
CA PHE A 114 -9.60 4.83 -8.07
C PHE A 114 -9.12 3.46 -7.57
N LEU A 115 -7.97 3.40 -6.89
CA LEU A 115 -7.41 2.15 -6.35
C LEU A 115 -8.28 1.60 -5.25
N PHE A 116 -8.70 2.48 -4.34
CA PHE A 116 -9.62 2.13 -3.26
C PHE A 116 -10.90 1.50 -3.83
N TYR A 117 -11.54 2.12 -4.83
CA TYR A 117 -12.75 1.57 -5.45
C TYR A 117 -12.51 0.35 -6.33
N LYS A 118 -11.32 0.18 -6.89
CA LYS A 118 -10.98 -1.04 -7.64
C LYS A 118 -10.80 -2.24 -6.72
N LEU A 119 -10.28 -2.01 -5.50
CA LEU A 119 -10.12 -3.04 -4.47
C LEU A 119 -11.43 -3.30 -3.74
N ALA A 120 -12.22 -2.25 -3.47
CA ALA A 120 -13.50 -2.32 -2.76
C ALA A 120 -14.66 -1.79 -3.64
N PRO A 121 -15.05 -2.52 -4.70
CA PRO A 121 -16.05 -2.06 -5.65
C PRO A 121 -17.44 -1.89 -5.03
N GLN A 122 -17.78 -2.66 -3.98
CA GLN A 122 -19.05 -2.51 -3.26
C GLN A 122 -19.19 -1.13 -2.62
N THR A 123 -18.08 -0.56 -2.14
CA THR A 123 -18.02 0.73 -1.45
C THR A 123 -18.29 1.89 -2.40
N GLY A 124 -17.96 1.73 -3.69
CA GLY A 124 -18.22 2.71 -4.74
C GLY A 124 -19.70 3.08 -4.92
N LYS A 125 -20.63 2.21 -4.49
CA LYS A 125 -22.08 2.48 -4.55
C LYS A 125 -22.54 3.55 -3.54
N LEU A 126 -21.77 3.79 -2.48
CA LEU A 126 -22.12 4.76 -1.44
C LEU A 126 -21.76 6.20 -1.83
N ARG A 127 -20.95 6.40 -2.88
CA ARG A 127 -20.46 7.71 -3.34
C ARG A 127 -21.57 8.73 -3.58
N SER A 128 -22.71 8.29 -4.12
CA SER A 128 -23.84 9.16 -4.44
C SER A 128 -24.70 9.53 -3.23
N VAL A 129 -24.47 8.90 -2.08
CA VAL A 129 -25.32 9.03 -0.87
C VAL A 129 -24.62 9.83 0.21
N VAL A 130 -23.29 9.97 0.14
CA VAL A 130 -22.48 10.65 1.15
C VAL A 130 -22.30 12.12 0.77
N ASP A 131 -22.79 13.04 1.59
CA ASP A 131 -22.51 14.47 1.43
C ASP A 131 -21.12 14.83 2.00
N LEU A 132 -20.31 15.47 1.16
CA LEU A 132 -18.92 15.83 1.43
C LEU A 132 -18.67 17.34 1.31
N SER A 133 -19.72 18.13 1.06
CA SER A 133 -19.62 19.54 0.69
C SER A 133 -18.80 20.35 1.69
N GLU A 134 -19.06 20.15 2.99
CA GLU A 134 -18.35 20.84 4.07
C GLU A 134 -16.84 20.50 4.10
N ARG A 135 -16.49 19.21 3.92
CA ARG A 135 -15.11 18.74 4.00
C ARG A 135 -14.30 19.16 2.76
N LEU A 136 -14.94 19.17 1.59
CA LEU A 136 -14.35 19.70 0.36
C LEU A 136 -14.11 21.21 0.46
N GLU A 137 -15.05 21.96 1.05
CA GLU A 137 -14.87 23.39 1.32
C GLU A 137 -13.72 23.65 2.28
N LEU A 138 -13.66 22.88 3.38
CA LEU A 138 -12.58 22.96 4.36
C LEU A 138 -11.22 22.75 3.70
N ARG A 139 -11.06 21.69 2.88
CA ARG A 139 -9.80 21.41 2.16
C ARG A 139 -9.40 22.57 1.25
N ARG A 140 -10.38 23.20 0.58
CA ARG A 140 -10.14 24.37 -0.28
C ARG A 140 -9.72 25.59 0.53
N ARG A 141 -10.43 25.89 1.61
CA ARG A 141 -10.18 27.04 2.50
C ARG A 141 -8.78 26.98 3.12
N LEU A 142 -8.34 25.79 3.52
CA LEU A 142 -7.01 25.56 4.09
C LEU A 142 -5.88 25.53 3.03
N GLY A 143 -6.19 25.59 1.73
CA GLY A 143 -5.19 25.58 0.67
C GLY A 143 -4.31 24.32 0.66
N CYS A 144 -4.89 23.17 1.01
CA CYS A 144 -4.14 21.94 1.20
C CYS A 144 -3.50 21.43 -0.10
N LYS A 145 -2.36 20.75 0.04
CA LYS A 145 -1.63 20.07 -1.03
C LYS A 145 -2.43 18.88 -1.57
N SER A 146 -2.02 18.41 -2.75
CA SER A 146 -2.60 17.22 -3.37
C SER A 146 -2.13 15.93 -2.70
N PHE A 147 -2.85 14.85 -2.94
CA PHE A 147 -2.45 13.51 -2.54
C PHE A 147 -1.16 13.08 -3.25
N ARG A 148 -0.93 13.54 -4.49
CA ARG A 148 0.36 13.36 -5.18
C ARG A 148 1.52 13.91 -4.35
N TRP A 149 1.38 15.14 -3.84
CA TRP A 149 2.39 15.75 -2.98
C TRP A 149 2.61 14.92 -1.70
N TYR A 150 1.53 14.40 -1.10
CA TYR A 150 1.62 13.53 0.08
C TYR A 150 2.43 12.25 -0.21
N LEU A 151 2.18 11.58 -1.34
CA LEU A 151 2.92 10.38 -1.74
C LEU A 151 4.40 10.71 -2.04
N GLU A 152 4.68 11.85 -2.68
CA GLU A 152 6.04 12.25 -3.06
C GLU A 152 6.88 12.81 -1.90
N ASN A 153 6.26 13.31 -0.81
CA ASN A 153 6.96 14.04 0.26
C ASN A 153 6.78 13.45 1.65
N VAL A 154 5.71 12.68 1.89
CA VAL A 154 5.37 12.15 3.22
C VAL A 154 5.46 10.64 3.24
N PHE A 155 4.77 9.96 2.32
CA PHE A 155 4.77 8.50 2.23
C PHE A 155 5.61 8.01 1.05
N THR A 156 6.87 8.42 0.97
CA THR A 156 7.75 8.21 -0.20
C THR A 156 7.96 6.75 -0.58
N ASP A 157 7.87 5.85 0.41
CA ASP A 157 8.09 4.42 0.21
C ASP A 157 6.80 3.69 -0.15
N HIS A 158 5.69 4.38 -0.43
CA HIS A 158 4.39 3.78 -0.66
C HIS A 158 4.34 2.72 -1.78
N HIS A 159 3.41 1.76 -1.63
CA HIS A 159 3.02 0.82 -2.69
C HIS A 159 1.73 1.30 -3.40
N MET A 160 1.78 2.45 -4.06
CA MET A 160 0.68 2.91 -4.95
C MET A 160 1.25 3.25 -6.33
N PRO A 161 0.58 2.90 -7.43
CA PRO A 161 1.04 3.30 -8.76
C PRO A 161 1.12 4.80 -8.91
N MET A 162 2.22 5.28 -9.48
CA MET A 162 2.41 6.65 -9.92
C MET A 162 2.22 6.76 -11.43
N GLU A 163 2.29 7.98 -11.95
CA GLU A 163 2.21 8.24 -13.39
C GLU A 163 3.27 7.45 -14.17
N GLY A 164 2.83 6.65 -15.13
CA GLY A 164 3.68 5.76 -15.94
C GLY A 164 3.84 4.34 -15.39
N ASP A 165 3.33 4.06 -14.19
CA ASP A 165 3.33 2.71 -13.64
C ASP A 165 2.12 1.89 -14.12
N PHE A 166 2.29 0.57 -14.19
CA PHE A 166 1.19 -0.36 -14.40
C PHE A 166 0.85 -1.07 -13.09
N PHE A 167 -0.43 -1.09 -12.73
CA PHE A 167 -0.92 -1.77 -11.52
C PHE A 167 -1.97 -2.83 -11.85
N GLY A 168 -1.71 -4.04 -11.41
CA GLY A 168 -2.62 -5.14 -11.68
C GLY A 168 -2.07 -6.51 -11.28
N ARG A 169 -2.68 -7.54 -11.84
CA ARG A 169 -2.25 -8.93 -11.64
C ARG A 169 -1.43 -9.37 -12.85
N ILE A 170 -0.42 -10.19 -12.59
CA ILE A 170 0.32 -10.88 -13.65
C ILE A 170 -0.31 -12.25 -13.82
N HIS A 171 -0.93 -12.46 -14.98
CA HIS A 171 -1.50 -13.73 -15.40
C HIS A 171 -0.82 -14.17 -16.70
N PHE A 172 -0.70 -15.50 -16.87
CA PHE A 172 -0.17 -16.07 -18.10
C PHE A 172 -1.35 -16.62 -18.93
N PRO A 173 -1.39 -16.37 -20.25
CA PRO A 173 -2.45 -16.91 -21.10
C PRO A 173 -2.39 -18.44 -21.15
N ALA A 174 -3.55 -19.11 -21.11
CA ALA A 174 -3.62 -20.57 -21.17
C ALA A 174 -3.45 -21.13 -22.60
N ASP A 175 -3.53 -20.29 -23.63
CA ASP A 175 -3.73 -20.72 -25.03
C ASP A 175 -2.63 -20.21 -25.98
N THR A 176 -1.37 -20.47 -25.63
CA THR A 176 -0.26 -20.26 -26.57
C THR A 176 0.52 -21.54 -26.70
N SER A 177 0.65 -22.04 -27.94
CA SER A 177 1.60 -23.09 -28.36
C SER A 177 3.07 -22.78 -28.03
N ASN A 178 3.34 -21.62 -27.43
CA ASN A 178 4.61 -21.20 -26.88
C ASN A 178 4.41 -20.78 -25.43
N THR A 179 5.02 -21.50 -24.47
CA THR A 179 5.05 -21.11 -23.07
C THR A 179 5.71 -19.73 -22.94
N THR A 180 5.04 -18.81 -22.27
CA THR A 180 5.56 -17.45 -22.03
C THR A 180 6.16 -17.37 -20.62
N CYS A 181 7.35 -16.79 -20.51
CA CYS A 181 8.09 -16.63 -19.27
C CYS A 181 8.23 -15.15 -18.89
N VAL A 182 8.16 -14.86 -17.60
CA VAL A 182 8.74 -13.62 -17.05
C VAL A 182 10.25 -13.83 -16.93
N ALA A 183 11.04 -12.95 -17.54
CA ALA A 183 12.49 -13.01 -17.56
C ALA A 183 13.10 -11.63 -17.24
N TRP A 184 14.42 -11.56 -17.13
CA TRP A 184 15.15 -10.30 -16.99
C TRP A 184 16.00 -10.06 -18.24
N THR A 185 15.93 -8.85 -18.79
CA THR A 185 16.86 -8.37 -19.81
C THR A 185 17.76 -7.27 -19.25
N PHE A 186 18.99 -7.20 -19.74
CA PHE A 186 19.90 -6.11 -19.39
C PHE A 186 19.54 -4.89 -20.21
N ALA A 187 19.14 -3.81 -19.54
CA ALA A 187 19.12 -2.50 -20.17
C ALA A 187 20.56 -2.00 -20.36
N MET A 188 20.78 -1.12 -21.33
CA MET A 188 22.09 -0.45 -21.54
C MET A 188 22.59 0.29 -20.28
N SER A 189 21.69 0.63 -19.35
CA SER A 189 22.01 1.23 -18.05
C SER A 189 22.59 0.25 -17.03
N GLY A 190 22.71 -1.05 -17.35
CA GLY A 190 23.15 -2.10 -16.42
C GLY A 190 22.05 -2.58 -15.46
N ILE A 191 20.87 -1.98 -15.49
CA ILE A 191 19.72 -2.38 -14.68
C ILE A 191 19.02 -3.58 -15.36
N LYS A 192 18.75 -4.63 -14.58
CA LYS A 192 17.96 -5.77 -15.04
C LYS A 192 16.48 -5.38 -15.06
N LYS A 193 15.89 -5.34 -16.25
CA LYS A 193 14.47 -5.02 -16.45
C LYS A 193 13.66 -6.31 -16.58
N VAL A 194 12.54 -6.40 -15.87
CA VAL A 194 11.60 -7.51 -16.05
C VAL A 194 10.92 -7.38 -17.42
N THR A 195 10.94 -8.46 -18.19
CA THR A 195 10.33 -8.57 -19.52
C THR A 195 9.55 -9.88 -19.68
N GLN A 196 8.67 -9.91 -20.67
CA GLN A 196 8.04 -11.13 -21.17
C GLN A 196 8.89 -11.72 -22.29
N THR A 197 9.16 -13.03 -22.27
CA THR A 197 9.88 -13.75 -23.34
C THR A 197 9.24 -15.12 -23.60
N ARG A 198 9.57 -15.74 -24.74
CA ARG A 198 9.29 -17.17 -24.92
C ARG A 198 10.17 -17.98 -23.96
N CYS A 199 9.55 -18.90 -23.22
CA CYS A 199 10.31 -19.83 -22.39
C CYS A 199 11.24 -20.66 -23.27
N THR A 200 12.46 -20.84 -22.81
CA THR A 200 13.44 -21.72 -23.45
C THR A 200 13.40 -23.09 -22.76
N ASP A 201 13.63 -24.17 -23.52
CA ASP A 201 13.67 -25.55 -22.96
C ASP A 201 14.72 -25.70 -21.85
N LYS A 202 15.75 -24.85 -21.88
CA LYS A 202 16.58 -24.54 -20.72
C LYS A 202 15.84 -23.48 -19.92
N THR A 203 15.08 -23.87 -18.91
CA THR A 203 14.56 -22.91 -17.92
C THR A 203 15.75 -22.20 -17.29
N ASP A 204 16.05 -21.00 -17.77
CA ASP A 204 17.04 -20.17 -17.11
C ASP A 204 16.53 -19.97 -15.67
N LYS A 205 17.41 -20.13 -14.68
CA LYS A 205 17.05 -20.05 -13.25
C LYS A 205 16.51 -18.66 -12.86
N THR A 206 16.56 -17.72 -13.80
CA THR A 206 15.94 -16.39 -13.74
C THR A 206 14.65 -16.30 -14.59
N GLN A 207 13.95 -17.39 -14.88
CA GLN A 207 12.66 -17.34 -15.60
C GLN A 207 11.55 -17.91 -14.72
N ILE A 208 10.37 -17.28 -14.77
CA ILE A 208 9.15 -17.81 -14.17
C ILE A 208 8.22 -18.21 -15.32
N SER A 209 8.02 -19.52 -15.51
CA SER A 209 7.11 -20.12 -16.50
C SER A 209 5.87 -20.73 -15.84
N LEU A 210 4.84 -21.02 -16.64
CA LEU A 210 3.68 -21.80 -16.23
C LEU A 210 3.37 -22.88 -17.25
N ASP A 211 3.12 -24.10 -16.77
CA ASP A 211 2.48 -25.17 -17.52
C ASP A 211 1.03 -25.30 -17.04
N PHE A 212 0.10 -24.89 -17.91
CA PHE A 212 -1.36 -25.05 -17.81
C PHE A 212 -2.10 -24.25 -16.70
N ASN A 213 -3.28 -23.71 -17.10
CA ASN A 213 -4.25 -22.90 -16.33
C ASN A 213 -3.94 -21.40 -16.13
N THR A 214 -5.00 -20.58 -16.03
CA THR A 214 -4.97 -19.15 -15.69
C THR A 214 -4.65 -18.93 -14.20
N LEU A 215 -3.37 -19.02 -13.86
CA LEU A 215 -2.86 -18.70 -12.53
C LEU A 215 -2.26 -17.29 -12.49
N CYS A 216 -2.34 -16.66 -11.33
CA CYS A 216 -1.75 -15.37 -11.02
C CYS A 216 -0.52 -15.56 -10.14
N MET A 217 0.47 -14.70 -10.33
CA MET A 217 1.64 -14.64 -9.44
C MET A 217 1.26 -14.01 -8.11
N VAL A 218 1.59 -14.69 -7.01
CA VAL A 218 1.17 -14.33 -5.65
C VAL A 218 2.37 -14.27 -4.71
N ASN A 219 2.48 -13.17 -3.98
CA ASN A 219 3.42 -13.02 -2.87
C ASN A 219 2.72 -13.35 -1.55
N ARG A 220 2.83 -14.58 -1.05
CA ARG A 220 2.28 -14.92 0.28
C ARG A 220 3.32 -14.59 1.35
N PRO A 221 3.04 -13.65 2.28
CA PRO A 221 3.88 -13.49 3.45
C PRO A 221 3.87 -14.75 4.31
N GLY A 222 4.99 -15.02 4.95
CA GLY A 222 5.11 -16.06 5.97
C GLY A 222 4.41 -15.65 7.26
N GLU A 223 4.72 -16.36 8.35
CA GLU A 223 4.21 -15.99 9.68
C GLU A 223 4.60 -14.54 10.02
N PRO A 224 3.73 -13.77 10.72
CA PRO A 224 4.02 -12.42 11.14
C PRO A 224 5.40 -12.32 11.84
N GLY A 225 6.28 -11.46 11.32
CA GLY A 225 7.65 -11.28 11.84
C GLY A 225 8.72 -12.14 11.15
N THR A 226 8.32 -13.12 10.32
CA THR A 226 9.26 -13.83 9.44
C THR A 226 9.39 -13.08 8.11
N LYS A 227 10.60 -12.70 7.71
CA LYS A 227 10.89 -12.14 6.36
C LYS A 227 10.80 -13.22 5.25
N LYS A 228 9.99 -14.26 5.45
CA LYS A 228 9.91 -15.41 4.55
C LYS A 228 8.74 -15.22 3.61
N HIS A 229 8.99 -14.59 2.48
CA HIS A 229 8.02 -14.45 1.41
C HIS A 229 8.07 -15.65 0.48
N GLN A 230 6.90 -16.22 0.19
CA GLN A 230 6.78 -17.33 -0.75
C GLN A 230 6.11 -16.83 -2.02
N LEU A 231 6.93 -16.71 -3.07
CA LEU A 231 6.42 -16.50 -4.42
C LEU A 231 5.80 -17.81 -4.92
N LYS A 232 4.50 -17.78 -5.22
CA LYS A 232 3.76 -18.95 -5.72
C LYS A 232 2.81 -18.54 -6.84
N MET A 233 2.38 -19.51 -7.62
CA MET A 233 1.27 -19.35 -8.55
C MET A 233 -0.01 -19.88 -7.89
N ALA A 234 -1.10 -19.10 -7.95
CA ALA A 234 -2.39 -19.50 -7.42
C ALA A 234 -3.52 -19.06 -8.37
N PRO A 235 -4.72 -19.65 -8.29
CA PRO A 235 -5.85 -19.20 -9.11
C PRO A 235 -6.06 -17.70 -8.99
N CYS A 236 -6.19 -17.02 -10.13
CA CYS A 236 -6.51 -15.59 -10.15
C CYS A 236 -7.85 -15.38 -9.46
N THR A 237 -7.87 -14.55 -8.41
CA THR A 237 -9.13 -14.22 -7.74
C THR A 237 -9.69 -12.93 -8.30
N LEU A 238 -11.03 -12.84 -8.38
CA LEU A 238 -11.72 -11.60 -8.71
C LEU A 238 -11.84 -10.66 -7.49
N GLY A 239 -11.34 -11.05 -6.31
CA GLY A 239 -11.55 -10.36 -5.02
C GLY A 239 -10.28 -9.86 -4.33
N PHE A 240 -10.37 -9.68 -3.01
CA PHE A 240 -9.41 -9.05 -2.07
C PHE A 240 -8.10 -9.82 -1.81
N ASP A 241 -7.66 -10.70 -2.71
CA ASP A 241 -6.33 -11.33 -2.55
C ASP A 241 -5.25 -10.31 -2.92
N HIS A 242 -4.94 -9.40 -1.97
CA HIS A 242 -4.05 -8.26 -2.19
C HIS A 242 -2.65 -8.69 -2.62
N TRP A 243 -2.25 -9.88 -2.20
CA TRP A 243 -0.99 -10.53 -2.54
C TRP A 243 -0.83 -10.90 -4.02
N GLN A 244 -1.88 -10.77 -4.84
CA GLN A 244 -1.83 -10.95 -6.29
C GLN A 244 -1.54 -9.65 -7.06
N PHE A 245 -1.57 -8.50 -6.39
CA PHE A 245 -1.33 -7.21 -7.04
C PHE A 245 0.15 -6.86 -7.06
N TRP A 246 0.57 -6.32 -8.20
CA TRP A 246 1.92 -5.89 -8.45
C TRP A 246 1.92 -4.50 -9.07
N ILE A 247 2.94 -3.71 -8.75
CA ILE A 247 3.26 -2.47 -9.45
C ILE A 247 4.45 -2.75 -10.36
N TYR A 248 4.26 -2.62 -11.67
CA TYR A 248 5.34 -2.55 -12.63
C TYR A 248 5.71 -1.08 -12.85
N THR A 249 6.82 -0.69 -12.25
CA THR A 249 7.31 0.69 -12.27
C THR A 249 7.89 1.08 -13.61
N LYS A 250 7.86 2.37 -13.95
CA LYS A 250 8.53 2.92 -15.15
C LYS A 250 10.01 2.53 -15.28
N ASP A 251 10.69 2.34 -14.14
CA ASP A 251 12.10 1.96 -14.06
C ASP A 251 12.33 0.45 -14.27
N GLY A 252 11.27 -0.31 -14.57
CA GLY A 252 11.34 -1.73 -14.92
C GLY A 252 11.35 -2.69 -13.74
N HIS A 253 11.09 -2.20 -12.52
CA HIS A 253 10.95 -3.03 -11.32
C HIS A 253 9.52 -3.49 -11.13
N LEU A 254 9.38 -4.71 -10.63
CA LEU A 254 8.10 -5.30 -10.26
C LEU A 254 8.00 -5.40 -8.74
N LYS A 255 7.11 -4.61 -8.14
CA LYS A 255 6.98 -4.46 -6.68
C LYS A 255 5.73 -5.18 -6.17
N SER A 256 5.82 -5.71 -4.95
CA SER A 256 4.70 -6.24 -4.17
C SER A 256 4.27 -5.26 -3.06
N ASP A 257 3.10 -5.50 -2.46
CA ASP A 257 2.47 -4.69 -1.40
C ASP A 257 3.29 -4.57 -0.11
N GLU A 258 4.29 -5.42 0.08
CA GLU A 258 5.25 -5.35 1.18
C GLU A 258 6.54 -4.59 0.86
N HIS A 259 6.51 -3.74 -0.16
CA HIS A 259 7.66 -2.93 -0.61
C HIS A 259 8.86 -3.74 -1.11
N MET A 260 8.67 -5.04 -1.40
CA MET A 260 9.71 -5.87 -1.98
C MET A 260 9.60 -5.89 -3.51
N CYS A 261 10.74 -5.92 -4.17
CA CYS A 261 10.89 -6.10 -5.59
C CYS A 261 11.14 -7.57 -5.94
N LEU A 262 10.54 -8.04 -7.04
CA LEU A 262 10.90 -9.31 -7.64
C LEU A 262 12.32 -9.21 -8.20
N SER A 263 13.21 -10.08 -7.71
CA SER A 263 14.63 -10.06 -8.03
C SER A 263 15.15 -11.45 -8.39
N ALA A 264 16.04 -11.51 -9.38
CA ALA A 264 16.83 -12.69 -9.69
C ALA A 264 18.27 -12.48 -9.21
N THR A 265 18.68 -13.26 -8.22
CA THR A 265 19.99 -13.13 -7.56
C THR A 265 20.79 -14.41 -7.63
N GLN A 266 22.11 -14.29 -7.74
CA GLN A 266 23.01 -15.43 -7.63
C GLN A 266 23.15 -15.84 -6.17
N VAL A 267 23.02 -17.13 -5.88
CA VAL A 267 23.17 -17.67 -4.52
C VAL A 267 24.66 -17.75 -4.21
N VAL A 268 25.07 -17.13 -3.10
CA VAL A 268 26.46 -17.16 -2.65
C VAL A 268 26.80 -18.59 -2.22
N HIS A 269 28.01 -19.05 -2.53
CA HIS A 269 28.50 -20.41 -2.23
C HIS A 269 27.82 -21.56 -2.99
N THR A 270 27.03 -21.28 -4.02
CA THR A 270 26.68 -22.26 -5.05
C THR A 270 27.54 -22.00 -6.29
N ASN A 271 27.70 -23.00 -7.16
CA ASN A 271 28.44 -22.88 -8.44
C ASN A 271 27.67 -22.02 -9.45
N GLY A 272 27.45 -20.75 -9.11
CA GLY A 272 26.79 -19.76 -9.94
C GLY A 272 25.28 -19.97 -10.12
N GLU A 273 24.60 -20.66 -9.18
CA GLU A 273 23.16 -20.86 -9.28
C GLU A 273 22.41 -19.56 -9.02
N TRP A 274 21.39 -19.31 -9.83
CA TRP A 274 20.47 -18.19 -9.64
C TRP A 274 19.20 -18.64 -8.93
N ALA A 275 18.62 -17.74 -8.16
CA ALA A 275 17.33 -17.91 -7.51
C ALA A 275 16.48 -16.65 -7.68
N VAL A 276 15.18 -16.85 -7.90
CA VAL A 276 14.18 -15.79 -7.87
C VAL A 276 13.69 -15.60 -6.44
N GLN A 277 13.69 -14.37 -5.95
CA GLN A 277 13.21 -14.02 -4.62
C GLN A 277 12.62 -12.60 -4.59
N LEU A 278 11.93 -12.28 -3.50
CA LEU A 278 11.49 -10.92 -3.21
C LEU A 278 12.51 -10.25 -2.28
N LYS A 279 12.95 -9.04 -2.63
CA LYS A 279 13.96 -8.27 -1.91
C LYS A 279 13.62 -6.79 -1.81
#